data_AF-A0A942Z835-F1
#
_entry.id   AF-A0A942Z835-F1
#
_cell.length_a   1.000
_cell.length_b   1.000
_cell.length_c   1.000
_cell.angle_alpha   90.00
_cell.angle_beta   90.00
_cell.angle_gamma   90.00
#
_symmetry.space_group_name_H-M   'P 1'
#
loop_
_entity.id
_entity.type
_entity.pdbx_description
1 polymer ?
#
loop_
_entity_poly.entity_id
_entity_poly.type
_entity_poly.pdbx_seq_one_letter_code
_entity_poly.pdbx_strand_id
1 'polypeptide(L)'
;MSSDLDNLKMTYNRIYEVSLQIGQLIDRKLYSELVTFMNKKDQLLNEAGVLIEKLREKNEDVQSLTEICTKIQQQEQANIIALTSIRDEIKKELTKASKNTKLISAYSNTELKQGNILDYRQ
;
A
#
# COMPACT_ATOMS: atom_id res chain seq x y z
N MET A 1 -2.90 -23.64 29.32
CA MET A 1 -3.19 -22.48 28.44
C MET A 1 -4.42 -22.84 27.62
N SER A 2 -5.28 -21.86 27.33
CA SER A 2 -6.46 -22.08 26.50
C SER A 2 -6.03 -22.26 25.04
N SER A 3 -6.54 -23.30 24.39
CA SER A 3 -6.26 -23.54 22.97
C SER A 3 -6.60 -22.34 22.09
N ASP A 4 -7.58 -21.53 22.48
CA ASP A 4 -8.00 -20.35 21.71
C ASP A 4 -7.01 -19.18 21.84
N LEU A 5 -6.39 -19.00 23.02
CA LEU A 5 -5.37 -17.97 23.23
C LEU A 5 -4.08 -18.32 22.47
N ASP A 6 -3.67 -19.58 22.49
CA ASP A 6 -2.53 -20.07 21.72
C ASP A 6 -2.77 -19.92 20.21
N ASN A 7 -3.99 -20.22 19.75
CA ASN A 7 -4.40 -19.99 18.37
C ASN A 7 -4.36 -18.51 17.99
N LEU A 8 -4.86 -17.61 18.84
CA LEU A 8 -4.80 -16.17 18.59
C LEU A 8 -3.35 -15.66 18.50
N LYS A 9 -2.47 -16.13 19.39
CA LYS A 9 -1.04 -15.82 19.35
C LYS A 9 -0.40 -16.26 18.03
N MET A 10 -0.71 -17.46 17.57
CA MET A 10 -0.23 -17.97 16.28
C MET A 10 -0.75 -17.14 15.11
N THR A 11 -2.03 -16.74 15.13
CA THR A 11 -2.60 -15.87 14.11
C THR A 11 -1.93 -14.50 14.09
N TYR A 12 -1.64 -13.89 15.24
CA TYR A 12 -0.89 -12.64 15.31
C TYR A 12 0.55 -12.77 14.79
N ASN A 13 1.25 -13.87 15.08
CA ASN A 13 2.57 -14.13 14.48
C ASN A 13 2.49 -14.19 12.95
N ARG A 14 1.49 -14.88 12.41
CA ARG A 14 1.27 -14.94 10.95
C ARG A 14 0.94 -13.58 10.36
N ILE A 15 0.12 -12.77 11.03
CA ILE A 15 -0.17 -11.39 10.59
C ILE A 15 1.13 -10.60 10.52
N TYR A 16 1.96 -10.66 11.56
CA TYR A 16 3.24 -9.97 11.58
C TYR A 16 4.18 -10.40 10.45
N GLU A 17 4.30 -11.70 10.20
CA GLU A 17 5.09 -12.23 9.08
C GLU A 17 4.59 -11.73 7.72
N VAL A 18 3.27 -11.73 7.50
CA VAL A 18 2.67 -11.20 6.28
C VAL A 18 2.92 -9.69 6.17
N SER A 19 2.84 -8.93 7.26
CA SER A 19 3.17 -7.50 7.29
C SER A 19 4.63 -7.22 6.91
N LEU A 20 5.58 -8.07 7.35
CA LEU A 20 6.98 -8.00 6.92
C LEU A 20 7.14 -8.30 5.43
N GLN A 21 6.48 -9.35 4.93
CA GLN A 21 6.52 -9.72 3.51
C GLN A 21 5.95 -8.61 2.62
N ILE A 22 4.86 -7.95 3.06
CA ILE A 22 4.30 -6.76 2.40
C ILE A 22 5.36 -5.66 2.29
N GLY A 23 6.09 -5.37 3.39
CA GLY A 23 7.19 -4.41 3.36
C GLY A 23 8.27 -4.75 2.33
N GLN A 24 8.70 -6.01 2.30
CA GLN A 24 9.70 -6.48 1.33
C GLN A 24 9.22 -6.38 -0.13
N LEU A 25 7.94 -6.64 -0.40
CA LEU A 25 7.35 -6.50 -1.73
C LEU A 25 7.28 -5.03 -2.16
N ILE A 26 6.98 -4.12 -1.23
CA ILE A 26 7.00 -2.67 -1.45
C ILE A 26 8.41 -2.22 -1.84
N ASP A 27 9.43 -2.63 -1.09
CA ASP A 27 10.83 -2.28 -1.36
C ASP A 27 11.29 -2.79 -2.74
N ARG A 28 10.84 -3.98 -3.13
CA ARG A 28 11.12 -4.59 -4.45
C ARG A 28 10.24 -4.06 -5.59
N LYS A 29 9.29 -3.18 -5.29
CA LYS A 29 8.31 -2.63 -6.24
C LYS A 29 7.44 -3.70 -6.94
N LEU A 30 7.21 -4.84 -6.29
CA LEU A 30 6.42 -5.96 -6.81
C LEU A 30 4.92 -5.78 -6.48
N TYR A 31 4.31 -4.72 -7.03
CA TYR A 31 2.95 -4.32 -6.67
C TYR A 31 1.86 -5.30 -7.13
N SER A 32 2.11 -6.11 -8.16
CA SER A 32 1.17 -7.13 -8.62
C SER A 32 0.94 -8.23 -7.58
N GLU A 33 2.00 -8.62 -6.88
CA GLU A 33 1.96 -9.66 -5.85
C GLU A 33 1.45 -9.09 -4.51
N LEU A 34 1.65 -7.79 -4.27
CA LEU A 34 1.24 -7.10 -3.05
C LEU A 34 -0.25 -7.31 -2.72
N VAL A 35 -1.12 -7.27 -3.72
CA VAL A 35 -2.58 -7.46 -3.56
C VAL A 35 -2.90 -8.82 -2.96
N THR A 36 -2.22 -9.88 -3.38
CA THR A 36 -2.41 -11.24 -2.86
C THR A 36 -2.06 -11.32 -1.37
N PHE A 37 -0.96 -10.68 -0.95
CA PHE A 37 -0.55 -10.68 0.45
C PHE A 37 -1.44 -9.78 1.32
N MET A 38 -1.96 -8.68 0.78
CA MET A 38 -2.97 -7.86 1.48
C MET A 38 -4.24 -8.66 1.73
N ASN A 39 -4.77 -9.36 0.72
CA ASN A 39 -5.95 -10.20 0.87
C ASN A 39 -5.73 -11.32 1.91
N LYS A 40 -4.53 -11.92 1.92
CA LYS A 40 -4.16 -12.93 2.93
C LYS A 40 -4.13 -12.32 4.34
N LYS A 41 -3.63 -11.10 4.49
CA LYS A 41 -3.63 -10.38 5.78
C LYS A 41 -5.05 -10.10 6.25
N ASP A 42 -5.96 -9.68 5.36
CA ASP A 42 -7.36 -9.42 5.70
C ASP A 42 -8.08 -10.69 6.18
N GLN A 43 -7.80 -11.84 5.56
CA GLN A 43 -8.32 -13.13 6.02
C GLN A 43 -7.86 -13.44 7.45
N LEU A 44 -6.55 -13.29 7.74
CA LEU A 44 -6.01 -13.53 9.08
C LEU A 44 -6.56 -12.55 10.12
N LEU A 45 -6.82 -11.29 9.75
CA LEU A 45 -7.45 -10.31 10.65
C LEU A 45 -8.89 -10.69 10.99
N ASN A 46 -9.66 -11.20 10.03
CA ASN A 46 -11.01 -11.70 10.28
C ASN A 46 -10.98 -12.92 11.21
N GLU A 47 -10.06 -13.86 10.99
CA GLU A 47 -9.86 -15.02 11.88
C GLU A 47 -9.49 -14.58 13.31
N ALA A 48 -8.58 -13.62 13.45
CA ALA A 48 -8.21 -13.06 14.74
C ALA A 48 -9.41 -12.40 15.43
N GLY A 49 -10.25 -11.65 14.70
CA GLY A 49 -11.46 -11.03 15.24
C GLY A 49 -12.43 -12.05 15.85
N VAL A 50 -12.64 -13.19 15.18
CA VAL A 50 -13.47 -14.28 15.71
C VAL A 50 -12.89 -14.88 16.99
N LEU A 51 -11.57 -15.06 17.05
CA LEU A 51 -10.89 -15.59 18.24
C LEU A 51 -10.94 -14.60 19.41
N ILE A 52 -10.81 -13.30 19.16
CA ILE A 52 -10.90 -12.25 20.19
C ILE A 52 -12.28 -12.24 20.84
N GLU A 53 -13.36 -12.31 20.07
CA GLU A 53 -14.72 -12.32 20.63
C GLU A 53 -14.93 -13.56 21.51
N LYS A 54 -14.45 -14.74 21.09
CA LYS A 54 -14.51 -15.97 21.91
C LYS A 54 -13.72 -15.86 23.22
N LEU A 55 -12.54 -15.24 23.18
CA LEU A 55 -11.71 -15.05 24.38
C LEU A 55 -12.31 -14.01 25.32
N ARG A 56 -12.95 -12.97 24.77
CA ARG A 56 -13.70 -11.97 25.52
C ARG A 56 -14.87 -12.60 26.28
N GLU A 57 -15.65 -13.47 25.63
CA GLU A 57 -16.73 -14.22 26.28
C GLU A 57 -16.23 -15.09 27.45
N LYS A 58 -15.00 -15.59 27.36
CA LYS A 58 -14.35 -16.42 28.39
C LYS A 58 -13.62 -15.61 29.46
N ASN A 59 -13.61 -14.28 29.37
CA ASN A 59 -12.82 -13.38 30.24
C ASN A 59 -11.34 -13.80 30.33
N GLU A 60 -10.76 -14.27 29.22
CA GLU A 60 -9.35 -14.66 29.19
C GLU A 60 -8.42 -13.45 29.12
N ASP A 61 -7.29 -13.52 29.83
CA ASP A 61 -6.29 -12.48 29.84
C ASP A 61 -5.44 -12.49 28.55
N VAL A 62 -5.62 -11.45 27.74
CA VAL A 62 -4.92 -11.23 26.47
C VAL A 62 -3.72 -10.29 26.61
N GLN A 63 -3.34 -9.85 27.82
CA GLN A 63 -2.18 -8.96 28.02
C GLN A 63 -0.87 -9.53 27.47
N SER A 64 -0.73 -10.86 27.42
CA SER A 64 0.44 -11.51 26.82
C SER A 64 0.61 -11.23 25.32
N LEU A 65 -0.42 -10.72 24.64
CA LEU A 65 -0.41 -10.40 23.21
C LEU A 65 -0.06 -8.93 22.92
N THR A 66 0.04 -8.08 23.95
CA THR A 66 0.25 -6.64 23.76
C THR A 66 1.56 -6.32 23.01
N GLU A 67 2.61 -7.11 23.28
CA GLU A 67 3.91 -6.95 22.62
C GLU A 67 3.81 -7.20 21.11
N ILE A 68 3.13 -8.28 20.71
CA ILE A 68 2.99 -8.63 19.29
C ILE A 68 2.07 -7.66 18.55
N CYS A 69 1.00 -7.19 19.19
CA CYS A 69 0.15 -6.13 18.63
C CYS A 69 0.96 -4.86 18.35
N THR A 70 1.84 -4.47 19.28
CA THR A 70 2.71 -3.29 19.11
C THR A 70 3.66 -3.47 17.92
N LYS A 71 4.27 -4.65 17.78
CA LYS A 71 5.15 -4.97 16.63
C LYS A 71 4.41 -4.90 15.29
N ILE A 72 3.19 -5.44 15.23
CA ILE A 72 2.33 -5.36 14.04
C ILE A 72 2.03 -3.90 13.71
N GLN A 73 1.61 -3.11 14.70
CA GLN A 73 1.26 -1.70 14.50
C GLN A 73 2.44 -0.88 13.96
N GLN A 74 3.65 -1.09 14.50
CA GLN A 74 4.85 -0.41 14.03
C GLN A 74 5.18 -0.79 12.58
N GLN A 75 5.08 -2.08 12.22
CA GLN A 75 5.35 -2.54 10.87
C GLN A 75 4.33 -2.00 9.86
N GLU A 76 3.04 -2.00 10.21
CA GLU A 76 1.99 -1.46 9.35
C GLU A 76 2.17 0.04 9.12
N GLN A 77 2.54 0.79 10.15
CA GLN A 77 2.85 2.22 10.00
C GLN A 77 4.02 2.44 9.04
N ALA A 78 5.08 1.64 9.14
CA ALA A 78 6.21 1.71 8.21
C ALA A 78 5.77 1.41 6.76
N ASN A 79 4.97 0.37 6.56
CA ASN A 79 4.42 0.01 5.24
C ASN A 79 3.55 1.12 4.64
N ILE A 80 2.70 1.77 5.46
CA ILE A 80 1.85 2.89 5.02
C ILE A 80 2.70 4.08 4.58
N ILE A 81 3.75 4.42 5.34
CA ILE A 81 4.66 5.51 5.00
C ILE A 81 5.35 5.23 3.66
N ALA A 82 5.85 4.00 3.46
CA ALA A 82 6.51 3.61 2.22
C ALA A 82 5.55 3.72 1.01
N LEU A 83 4.34 3.17 1.12
CA LEU A 83 3.31 3.28 0.07
C LEU A 83 2.91 4.73 -0.22
N THR A 84 2.84 5.57 0.82
CA THR A 84 2.52 7.00 0.67
C THR A 84 3.59 7.73 -0.14
N SER A 85 4.87 7.45 0.12
CA SER A 85 5.98 8.03 -0.65
C SER A 85 5.90 7.60 -2.13
N ILE A 86 5.67 6.31 -2.38
CA ILE A 86 5.53 5.76 -3.74
C ILE A 86 4.36 6.42 -4.49
N ARG A 87 3.21 6.58 -3.83
CA ARG A 87 2.05 7.27 -4.41
C ARG A 87 2.41 8.69 -4.82
N ASP A 88 3.15 9.41 -3.99
CA ASP A 88 3.53 10.80 -4.26
C ASP A 88 4.55 10.90 -5.40
N GLU A 89 5.46 9.93 -5.54
CA GLU A 89 6.36 9.80 -6.69
C GLU A 89 5.57 9.56 -7.98
N ILE A 90 4.67 8.58 -8.00
CA ILE A 90 3.81 8.27 -9.16
C ILE A 90 2.98 9.50 -9.57
N LYS A 91 2.43 10.23 -8.59
CA LYS A 91 1.67 11.46 -8.87
C LYS A 91 2.52 12.54 -9.55
N LYS A 92 3.79 12.69 -9.14
CA LYS A 92 4.74 13.60 -9.81
C LYS A 92 5.03 13.16 -11.24
N GLU A 93 5.28 11.87 -11.46
CA GLU A 93 5.53 11.32 -12.79
C GLU A 93 4.32 11.46 -13.72
N LEU A 94 3.12 11.15 -13.23
CA LEU A 94 1.87 11.32 -13.97
C LEU A 94 1.65 12.78 -14.40
N THR A 95 1.96 13.72 -13.50
CA THR A 95 1.85 15.16 -13.81
C THR A 95 2.83 15.57 -14.91
N LYS A 96 4.07 15.05 -14.89
CA LYS A 96 5.06 15.27 -15.95
C LYS A 96 4.59 14.67 -17.28
N ALA A 97 4.13 13.42 -17.27
CA ALA A 97 3.61 12.74 -18.46
C ALA A 97 2.43 13.49 -19.07
N SER A 98 1.47 13.95 -18.25
CA SER A 98 0.33 14.75 -18.71
C SER A 98 0.74 16.05 -19.38
N LYS A 99 1.74 16.76 -18.84
CA LYS A 99 2.30 17.97 -19.47
C LYS A 99 2.96 17.65 -20.81
N ASN A 100 3.71 16.56 -20.89
CA ASN A 100 4.33 16.11 -22.15
C ASN A 100 3.26 15.74 -23.19
N THR A 101 2.19 15.02 -22.82
CA THR A 101 1.08 14.72 -23.73
C THR A 101 0.40 15.99 -24.24
N LYS A 102 0.17 16.98 -23.37
CA LYS A 102 -0.37 18.29 -23.79
C LYS A 102 0.54 18.99 -24.79
N LEU A 103 1.85 19.02 -24.54
CA LEU A 103 2.82 19.58 -25.48
C LEU A 103 2.78 18.84 -26.82
N ILE A 104 2.86 17.50 -26.83
CA ILE A 104 2.79 16.70 -28.05
C ILE A 104 1.50 16.99 -28.82
N SER A 105 0.35 17.06 -28.13
CA SER A 105 -0.92 17.38 -28.77
C SER A 105 -0.96 18.80 -29.35
N ALA A 106 -0.33 19.77 -28.67
CA ALA A 106 -0.23 21.14 -29.16
C ALA A 106 0.63 21.22 -30.42
N TYR A 107 1.77 20.52 -30.46
CA TYR A 107 2.66 20.48 -31.63
C TYR A 107 2.13 19.61 -32.77
N SER A 108 1.28 18.62 -32.49
CA SER A 108 0.65 17.77 -33.51
C SER A 108 -0.55 18.45 -34.18
N ASN A 109 -1.22 19.37 -33.47
CA ASN A 109 -2.39 20.12 -33.96
C ASN A 109 -2.05 21.54 -34.44
N THR A 110 -0.81 22.00 -34.32
CA THR A 110 -0.37 23.18 -35.05
C THR A 110 -0.22 22.79 -36.52
N GLU A 111 -1.24 23.08 -37.33
CA GLU A 111 -0.99 23.39 -38.73
C GLU A 111 0.23 24.32 -38.78
N LEU A 112 1.23 23.95 -39.58
CA LEU A 112 2.28 24.88 -39.99
C LEU A 112 1.55 26.07 -40.61
N LYS A 113 1.26 27.10 -39.80
CA LYS A 113 1.03 28.43 -40.34
C LYS A 113 2.35 28.80 -40.99
N GLN A 114 2.45 28.49 -42.28
CA GLN A 114 3.42 29.08 -43.17
C GLN A 114 3.10 30.57 -43.19
N GLY A 115 3.54 31.28 -42.15
CA GLY A 115 3.76 32.71 -42.24
C GLY A 115 4.82 32.86 -43.31
N ASN A 116 4.44 33.48 -44.42
CA ASN A 116 5.38 33.71 -45.49
C ASN A 116 6.43 34.67 -44.88
N ILE A 117 7.72 34.39 -45.03
CA ILE A 117 8.78 35.25 -44.45
C ILE A 117 8.71 36.70 -44.98
N LEU A 118 7.92 36.90 -46.04
CA LEU A 118 7.58 38.17 -46.67
C LEU A 118 6.45 38.95 -45.96
N ASP A 119 5.68 38.33 -45.06
CA ASP A 119 4.62 38.99 -44.29
C ASP A 119 5.20 39.94 -43.21
N TYR A 120 6.50 39.88 -42.95
CA TYR A 120 7.26 40.80 -42.09
C TYR A 120 7.71 42.08 -42.80
N ARG A 121 6.96 42.56 -43.79
CA ARG A 121 7.17 43.87 -44.42
C ARG A 121 5.87 44.69 -44.49
N GLN A 122 5.50 45.31 -43.38
CA GLN A 122 5.46 46.78 -43.17
C GLN A 122 4.89 47.11 -41.79
#